data_AF-A0A5P9I739-F1
#
_entry.id   AF-A0A5P9I739-F1
#
_cell.length_a   1.000
_cell.length_b   1.000
_cell.length_c   1.000
_cell.angle_alpha   90.00
_cell.angle_beta   90.00
_cell.angle_gamma   90.00
#
_symmetry.space_group_name_H-M   'P 1'
#
loop_
_entity.id
_entity.type
_entity.pdbx_description
1 polymer ?
#
loop_
_entity_poly.entity_id
_entity_poly.type
_entity_poly.pdbx_seq_one_letter_code
_entity_poly.pdbx_strand_id
1 'polypeptide(L)' 'MSDFKSVRIYPLGMALGTLLAISFVLCVISGLTFPTATMYQAWLPLLPGVTWISWPSVFLGLIESFAYGW' A
#
# COMPACT_ATOMS: atom_id res chain seq x y z
N MET A 1 3.07 -29.97 -0.01
CA MET A 1 2.30 -29.48 1.15
C MET A 1 3.29 -28.87 2.11
N SER A 2 3.54 -27.57 1.99
CA SER A 2 4.68 -26.91 2.61
C SER A 2 4.36 -26.53 4.06
N ASP A 3 4.99 -27.25 4.98
CA ASP A 3 5.61 -26.78 6.23
C ASP A 3 4.94 -25.58 6.91
N PHE A 4 3.88 -25.84 7.69
CA PHE A 4 3.23 -24.86 8.59
C PHE A 4 4.09 -24.68 9.86
N LYS A 5 5.36 -24.31 9.69
CA LYS A 5 6.31 -24.06 10.76
C LYS A 5 5.94 -22.77 11.47
N SER A 6 5.14 -22.88 12.53
CA SER A 6 4.76 -21.83 13.49
C SER A 6 4.63 -20.46 12.83
N VAL A 7 3.44 -20.14 12.29
CA VAL A 7 3.13 -18.88 11.61
C VAL A 7 3.68 -17.73 12.43
N ARG A 8 4.88 -17.30 12.07
CA ARG A 8 5.55 -16.21 12.75
C ARG A 8 4.88 -15.01 12.14
N ILE A 9 4.04 -14.38 12.95
CA ILE A 9 3.23 -13.22 12.61
C ILE A 9 4.13 -12.14 11.99
N TYR A 10 5.37 -12.05 12.46
CA TYR A 10 6.42 -11.15 11.97
C TYR A 10 6.77 -11.31 10.46
N PRO A 11 7.25 -12.46 9.95
CA PRO A 11 7.53 -12.61 8.52
C PRO A 11 6.27 -12.56 7.65
N LEU A 12 5.10 -12.95 8.19
CA LEU A 12 3.85 -12.82 7.45
C LEU A 12 3.47 -11.34 7.26
N GLY A 13 3.51 -10.54 8.32
CA GLY A 13 3.26 -9.10 8.26
C GLY A 13 4.29 -8.37 7.39
N MET A 14 5.58 -8.74 7.51
CA MET A 14 6.63 -8.19 6.64
C MET A 14 6.38 -8.49 5.14
N ALA A 15 5.94 -9.71 4.79
CA ALA A 15 5.66 -10.08 3.41
C ALA A 15 4.41 -9.36 2.87
N LEU A 16 3.34 -9.28 3.67
CA LEU A 16 2.08 -8.60 3.31
C LEU A 16 2.29 -7.09 3.19
N GLY A 17 2.96 -6.45 4.15
CA GLY A 17 3.31 -5.03 4.11
C GLY A 17 4.19 -4.67 2.92
N THR A 18 5.19 -5.50 2.60
CA THR A 18 6.05 -5.28 1.42
C THR A 18 5.27 -5.40 0.11
N LEU A 19 4.37 -6.39 -0.02
CA LEU A 19 3.50 -6.53 -1.19
C LEU A 19 2.52 -5.35 -1.36
N LEU A 20 1.90 -4.89 -0.26
CA LEU A 20 1.01 -3.73 -0.28
C LEU A 20 1.77 -2.46 -0.68
N ALA A 21 2.94 -2.23 -0.09
CA ALA A 21 3.78 -1.07 -0.40
C ALA A 21 4.19 -1.05 -1.89
N ILE A 22 4.66 -2.18 -2.44
CA ILE A 22 5.03 -2.28 -3.86
C ILE A 22 3.82 -2.00 -4.76
N SER A 23 2.66 -2.59 -4.44
CA SER A 23 1.42 -2.40 -5.21
C SER A 23 0.95 -0.94 -5.19
N PHE A 24 1.05 -0.27 -4.04
CA PHE A 24 0.74 1.15 -3.89
C PHE A 24 1.63 2.02 -4.79
N VAL A 25 2.96 1.79 -4.80
CA VAL A 25 3.90 2.52 -5.66
C VAL A 25 3.58 2.32 -7.14
N LEU A 26 3.34 1.07 -7.56
CA LEU A 26 2.93 0.73 -8.92
C LEU A 26 1.63 1.44 -9.32
N CYS A 27 0.67 1.54 -8.41
CA CYS A 27 -0.60 2.20 -8.62
C CYS A 27 -0.44 3.73 -8.76
N VAL A 28 0.40 4.35 -7.91
CA VAL A 28 0.72 5.79 -7.97
C VAL A 28 1.45 6.14 -9.27
N ILE A 29 2.46 5.37 -9.66
CA ILE A 29 3.20 5.58 -10.93
C ILE A 29 2.25 5.47 -12.13
N SER A 30 1.37 4.48 -12.12
CA SER A 30 0.39 4.28 -13.18
C SER A 30 -0.64 5.41 -13.23
N GLY A 31 -1.10 5.91 -12.08
CA GLY A 31 -2.00 7.07 -11.99
C GLY A 31 -1.35 8.38 -12.41
N LEU A 32 -0.04 8.53 -12.21
CA LEU A 32 0.71 9.69 -12.69
C LEU A 32 0.91 9.65 -14.22
N THR A 33 1.01 8.45 -14.79
CA THR A 33 1.11 8.22 -16.23
C THR A 33 -0.26 8.29 -16.93
N PHE A 34 -1.33 7.84 -16.26
CA PHE A 34 -2.71 7.86 -16.73
C PHE A 34 -3.61 8.48 -15.64
N PRO A 35 -3.94 9.78 -15.71
CA PRO A 35 -4.68 10.51 -14.67
C PRO A 35 -6.14 10.06 -14.48
N THR A 36 -6.59 9.06 -15.24
CA THR A 36 -7.93 8.46 -15.17
C THR A 36 -7.99 7.20 -14.29
N ALA A 37 -6.91 6.84 -13.60
CA ALA A 37 -6.89 5.66 -12.73
C ALA A 37 -7.74 5.90 -11.45
N THR A 38 -8.99 5.41 -11.46
CA THR A 38 -9.96 5.49 -10.35
C THR A 38 -9.57 4.66 -9.12
N MET A 39 -8.47 3.90 -9.18
CA MET A 39 -8.02 3.03 -8.08
C MET A 39 -7.66 3.82 -6.81
N TYR A 40 -7.26 5.09 -6.93
CA TYR A 40 -7.03 5.95 -5.77
C TYR A 40 -8.26 6.03 -4.85
N GLN A 41 -9.50 5.91 -5.39
CA GLN A 41 -10.75 5.93 -4.61
C GLN A 41 -10.80 4.84 -3.53
N ALA A 42 -10.14 3.70 -3.72
CA ALA A 42 -10.07 2.64 -2.72
C ALA A 42 -9.17 3.01 -1.52
N TRP A 43 -8.26 3.97 -1.69
CA TRP A 43 -7.31 4.40 -0.67
C TRP A 43 -7.79 5.59 0.17
N LEU A 44 -8.69 6.46 -0.33
CA LEU A 44 -9.28 7.55 0.47
C LEU A 44 -10.01 7.07 1.74
N PRO A 45 -10.86 6.04 1.71
CA PRO A 45 -11.55 5.62 2.92
C PRO A 45 -10.59 5.00 3.95
N LEU A 46 -9.43 4.53 3.49
CA LEU A 46 -8.40 3.97 4.34
C LEU A 46 -7.49 5.06 4.93
N LEU A 47 -7.35 6.19 4.25
CA LEU A 47 -6.51 7.32 4.67
C LEU A 47 -7.24 8.67 4.50
N PRO A 48 -7.86 9.22 5.57
CA PRO A 48 -8.63 10.47 5.50
C PRO A 48 -7.78 11.74 5.26
N GLY A 49 -6.46 11.62 5.07
CA GLY A 49 -5.53 12.74 4.85
C GLY A 49 -4.85 12.79 3.46
N VAL A 50 -5.08 11.81 2.58
CA VAL A 50 -4.57 11.85 1.20
C VAL A 50 -5.56 12.62 0.32
N THR A 51 -5.08 13.65 -0.37
CA THR A 51 -5.90 14.53 -1.24
C THR A 51 -5.34 14.65 -2.66
N TRP A 52 -4.98 13.51 -3.24
CA TRP A 52 -4.94 13.30 -4.70
C TRP A 52 -3.68 13.76 -5.46
N ILE A 53 -2.92 14.81 -5.10
CA ILE A 53 -1.61 15.08 -5.75
C ILE A 53 -0.68 15.99 -4.92
N SER A 54 -0.05 15.43 -3.90
CA SER A 54 1.09 16.08 -3.23
C SER A 54 2.07 15.01 -2.83
N TRP A 55 3.34 15.18 -3.21
CA TRP A 55 4.46 14.34 -2.79
C TRP A 55 4.39 13.85 -1.32
N PRO A 56 3.98 14.68 -0.33
CA PRO A 56 3.77 14.21 1.05
C PRO A 56 2.66 13.15 1.21
N SER A 57 1.55 13.27 0.48
CA SER A 57 0.44 12.32 0.53
C SER A 57 0.83 10.94 -0.02
N VAL A 58 1.73 10.88 -1.02
CA VAL A 58 2.28 9.61 -1.53
C VAL A 58 3.17 8.94 -0.48
N PHE A 59 4.04 9.70 0.18
CA PHE A 59 4.90 9.16 1.24
C PHE A 59 4.10 8.71 2.47
N LEU A 60 3.11 9.49 2.90
CA LEU A 60 2.19 9.10 3.97
C LEU A 60 1.39 7.84 3.59
N GLY A 61 0.89 7.78 2.37
CA GLY A 61 0.22 6.60 1.81
C GLY A 61 1.09 5.34 1.87
N LEU A 62 2.36 5.46 1.54
CA LEU A 62 3.32 4.35 1.57
C LEU A 62 3.58 3.84 2.99
N ILE A 63 3.75 4.75 3.94
CA ILE A 63 4.00 4.43 5.35
C ILE A 63 2.79 3.74 5.98
N GLU A 64 1.58 4.28 5.74
CA GLU A 64 0.33 3.70 6.23
C GLU A 64 0.05 2.34 5.57
N SER A 65 0.30 2.18 4.27
CA SER A 65 0.14 0.89 3.56
C SER A 65 1.05 -0.19 4.15
N PHE A 66 2.26 0.18 4.52
CA PHE A 66 3.20 -0.72 5.18
C PHE A 66 2.77 -1.04 6.61
N ALA A 67 2.26 -0.05 7.36
CA ALA A 67 1.73 -0.23 8.70
C ALA A 67 0.46 -1.10 8.73
N TYR A 68 -0.42 -0.99 7.73
CA TYR A 68 -1.62 -1.83 7.61
C TYR A 68 -1.31 -3.29 7.30
N GLY A 69 -0.16 -3.58 6.70
CA GLY A 69 0.27 -4.93 6.37
C GLY A 69 0.99 -5.68 7.49
N TRP A 70 1.37 -5.01 8.59
CA TRP A 70 2.11 -5.57 9.73
C TRP A 70 1.23 -5.64 10.99
#